data_AF-A0A7C7E8K5-F1
#
_entry.id   AF-A0A7C7E8K5-F1
#
_cell.length_a   1.000
_cell.length_b   1.000
_cell.length_c   1.000
_cell.angle_alpha   90.00
_cell.angle_beta   90.00
_cell.angle_gamma   90.00
#
_symmetry.space_group_name_H-M   'P 1'
#
loop_
_entity.id
_entity.type
_entity.pdbx_description
1 polymer ?
#
loop_
_entity_poly.entity_id
_entity_poly.type
_entity_poly.pdbx_seq_one_letter_code
_entity_poly.pdbx_strand_id
1 'polypeptide(L)'
;MKNLFISTMFAAAAWLIGVYLYHSVHDVALPNALLDQRDTVLEKHLRSVLERLKIGLERLKHRDVPWDEIAASLSFHIRGGQMLIDSIRAVSQEGASLGHKMLERSHQLYESGVPIFKALDMVSGGQGELAMISSALEIGSITGGDLAALLWRISETFRKRRLLHGEINAKLSESKMTAILLSSLPWLIGFLTFKADPKRFAMLLTDAQGKFLLSISFLLWAFGVIIIVFCLKSISVPKVGYNRASRRKPEVN
;
A
#
# COMPACT_ATOMS: atom_id res chain seq x y z
N MET A 1 9.64 46.98 10.35
CA MET A 1 8.99 46.19 9.27
C MET A 1 9.70 44.87 8.95
N LYS A 2 11.04 44.77 8.91
CA LYS A 2 11.78 43.51 8.59
C LYS A 2 11.51 42.34 9.55
N ASN A 3 11.28 42.60 10.84
CA ASN A 3 11.07 41.55 11.84
C ASN A 3 9.70 40.88 11.75
N LEU A 4 8.70 41.56 11.16
CA LEU A 4 7.35 41.01 11.00
C LEU A 4 7.32 39.97 9.86
N PHE A 5 8.08 40.21 8.79
CA PHE A 5 8.18 39.34 7.62
C PHE A 5 8.87 38.00 7.94
N ILE A 6 9.90 38.03 8.79
CA ILE A 6 10.61 36.81 9.22
C ILE A 6 9.70 35.96 10.12
N SER A 7 8.93 36.59 11.01
CA SER A 7 7.98 35.89 11.89
C SER A 7 6.81 35.26 11.14
N THR A 8 6.29 35.92 10.09
CA THR A 8 5.19 35.36 9.28
C THR A 8 5.67 34.26 8.34
N MET A 9 6.89 34.36 7.79
CA MET A 9 7.51 33.24 7.06
C MET A 9 7.80 32.04 7.97
N PHE A 10 8.22 32.28 9.22
CA PHE A 10 8.43 31.22 10.21
C PHE A 10 7.12 30.55 10.61
N ALA A 11 6.06 31.35 10.84
CA ALA A 11 4.74 30.84 11.16
C ALA A 11 4.11 30.08 9.98
N ALA A 12 4.27 30.56 8.74
CA ALA A 12 3.76 29.88 7.54
C ALA A 12 4.53 28.58 7.26
N ALA A 13 5.86 28.58 7.41
CA ALA A 13 6.67 27.37 7.28
C ALA A 13 6.33 26.37 8.40
N ALA A 14 6.26 26.80 9.66
CA ALA A 14 5.88 25.95 10.79
C ALA A 14 4.44 25.42 10.68
N TRP A 15 3.51 26.19 10.13
CA TRP A 15 2.14 25.76 9.89
C TRP A 15 2.05 24.74 8.74
N LEU A 16 2.74 25.00 7.61
CA LEU A 16 2.83 24.06 6.49
C LEU A 16 3.52 22.75 6.92
N ILE A 17 4.58 22.84 7.71
CA ILE A 17 5.33 21.68 8.22
C ILE A 17 4.52 20.94 9.28
N GLY A 18 3.83 21.63 10.20
CA GLY A 18 3.01 21.01 11.24
C GLY A 18 1.80 20.25 10.66
N VAL A 19 1.14 20.82 9.65
CA VAL A 19 0.08 20.15 8.90
C VAL A 19 0.63 18.96 8.10
N TYR A 20 1.85 19.07 7.56
CA TYR A 20 2.47 18.01 6.75
C TYR A 20 3.08 16.88 7.59
N LEU A 21 3.64 17.17 8.76
CA LEU A 21 4.07 16.19 9.76
C LEU A 21 2.86 15.46 10.35
N TYR A 22 1.78 16.18 10.65
CA TYR A 22 0.53 15.58 11.10
C TYR A 22 -0.04 14.60 10.05
N HIS A 23 -0.03 14.98 8.78
CA HIS A 23 -0.51 14.12 7.70
C HIS A 23 0.45 12.95 7.39
N SER A 24 1.76 13.17 7.43
CA SER A 24 2.76 12.13 7.17
C SER A 24 2.91 11.12 8.32
N VAL A 25 2.64 11.52 9.57
CA VAL A 25 2.60 10.62 10.73
C VAL A 25 1.29 9.81 10.75
N HIS A 26 0.18 10.36 10.24
CA HIS A 26 -1.10 9.66 10.21
C HIS A 26 -1.21 8.59 9.10
N ASP A 27 -0.39 8.68 8.04
CA ASP A 27 -0.23 7.63 7.01
C ASP A 27 0.75 6.52 7.42
N VAL A 28 1.54 6.75 8.49
CA VAL A 28 2.31 5.70 9.14
C VAL A 28 1.36 5.02 10.12
N ALA A 29 0.79 3.90 9.70
CA ALA A 29 0.14 2.96 10.62
C ALA A 29 1.15 2.58 11.72
N LEU A 30 1.12 3.32 12.82
CA LEU A 30 1.60 2.83 14.10
C LEU A 30 0.79 1.56 14.36
N PRO A 31 1.41 0.38 14.49
CA PRO A 31 0.73 -0.69 15.21
C PRO A 31 0.32 -0.08 16.55
N ASN A 32 -0.98 -0.13 16.85
CA ASN A 32 -1.66 0.46 18.02
C ASN A 32 -1.18 -0.12 19.38
N ALA A 33 0.12 -0.35 19.55
CA ALA A 33 0.70 -1.06 20.67
C ALA A 33 1.38 -0.16 21.71
N LEU A 34 1.39 1.18 21.54
CA LEU A 34 2.04 2.11 22.49
C LEU A 34 1.15 3.29 22.95
N LEU A 35 -0.17 3.07 23.03
CA LEU A 35 -1.08 3.98 23.77
C LEU A 35 -1.53 3.36 25.10
N ASP A 36 -0.61 2.70 25.81
CA ASP A 36 -0.85 2.17 27.15
C ASP A 36 -0.28 3.09 28.24
N GLN A 37 -0.80 4.32 28.31
CA GLN A 37 -0.92 5.07 29.58
C GLN A 37 -1.61 6.42 29.36
N ARG A 38 -2.95 6.45 29.44
CA ARG A 38 -3.72 7.32 30.35
C ARG A 38 -5.24 7.24 30.09
N ASP A 39 -5.93 6.99 31.20
CA ASP A 39 -7.31 7.32 31.57
C ASP A 39 -8.45 6.32 31.23
N THR A 40 -9.03 5.81 32.33
CA THR A 40 -9.79 4.57 32.54
C THR A 40 -11.29 4.61 32.17
N VAL A 41 -11.74 5.61 31.40
CA VAL A 41 -13.17 5.76 31.01
C VAL A 41 -13.39 5.45 29.51
N LEU A 42 -12.34 5.59 28.70
CA LEU A 42 -12.40 5.35 27.26
C LEU A 42 -12.51 3.86 26.89
N GLU A 43 -11.93 2.94 27.68
CA GLU A 43 -11.87 1.50 27.36
C GLU A 43 -13.23 0.82 27.12
N LYS A 44 -14.28 1.22 27.88
CA LYS A 44 -15.61 0.60 27.78
C LYS A 44 -16.33 0.97 26.48
N HIS A 45 -16.25 2.25 26.09
CA HIS A 45 -16.78 2.69 24.79
C HIS A 45 -15.90 2.18 23.65
N LEU A 46 -14.58 2.18 23.81
CA LEU A 46 -13.64 1.70 22.79
C LEU A 46 -13.86 0.23 22.44
N ARG A 47 -14.14 -0.66 23.41
CA ARG A 47 -14.42 -2.09 23.11
C ARG A 47 -15.66 -2.30 22.25
N SER A 48 -16.74 -1.57 22.50
CA SER A 48 -17.97 -1.68 21.69
C SER A 48 -17.80 -1.12 20.27
N VAL A 49 -16.97 -0.09 20.12
CA VAL A 49 -16.60 0.47 18.82
C VAL A 49 -15.58 -0.41 18.11
N LEU A 50 -14.66 -1.05 18.84
CA LEU A 50 -13.66 -2.00 18.34
C LEU A 50 -14.30 -3.29 17.83
N GLU A 51 -15.32 -3.83 18.49
CA GLU A 51 -16.08 -5.01 18.00
C GLU A 51 -16.85 -4.68 16.71
N ARG A 52 -17.46 -3.49 16.63
CA ARG A 52 -18.12 -3.00 15.41
C ARG A 52 -17.13 -2.67 14.29
N LEU A 53 -15.95 -2.16 14.64
CA LEU A 53 -14.84 -1.98 13.72
C LEU A 53 -14.23 -3.30 13.30
N LYS A 54 -14.20 -4.35 14.13
CA LYS A 54 -13.69 -5.69 13.81
C LYS A 54 -14.47 -6.35 12.67
N ILE A 55 -15.79 -6.21 12.71
CA ILE A 55 -16.72 -6.66 11.65
C ILE A 55 -16.60 -5.76 10.40
N GLY A 56 -16.24 -4.48 10.56
CA GLY A 56 -15.79 -3.62 9.46
C GLY A 56 -14.38 -3.97 8.93
N LEU A 57 -13.51 -4.49 9.79
CA LEU A 57 -12.13 -4.92 9.53
C LEU A 57 -12.09 -6.23 8.76
N GLU A 58 -13.14 -7.06 8.87
CA GLU A 58 -13.34 -8.20 7.97
C GLU A 58 -13.54 -7.77 6.51
N ARG A 59 -14.02 -6.53 6.25
CA ARG A 59 -14.02 -5.93 4.89
C ARG A 59 -12.65 -5.35 4.50
N LEU A 60 -11.76 -5.13 5.47
CA LEU A 60 -10.34 -4.79 5.26
C LEU A 60 -9.45 -6.02 5.03
N LYS A 61 -10.01 -7.24 5.01
CA LYS A 61 -9.36 -8.44 4.44
C LYS A 61 -9.38 -8.40 2.90
N HIS A 62 -9.07 -7.23 2.33
CA HIS A 62 -8.50 -7.08 1.00
C HIS A 62 -7.14 -7.79 1.01
N ARG A 63 -7.16 -9.12 1.03
CA ARG A 63 -6.00 -9.90 0.63
C ARG A 63 -5.79 -9.58 -0.84
N ASP A 64 -4.55 -9.24 -1.18
CA ASP A 64 -4.04 -9.39 -2.53
C ASP A 64 -4.61 -10.68 -3.11
N VAL A 65 -5.18 -10.60 -4.31
CA VAL A 65 -5.73 -11.77 -4.97
C VAL A 65 -4.58 -12.77 -5.10
N PRO A 66 -4.68 -13.98 -4.52
CA PRO A 66 -3.57 -14.93 -4.51
C PRO A 66 -3.48 -15.61 -5.89
N TRP A 67 -3.11 -14.84 -6.90
CA TRP A 67 -2.96 -15.31 -8.27
C TRP A 67 -1.86 -16.37 -8.39
N ASP A 68 -0.88 -16.34 -7.49
CA ASP A 68 0.12 -17.39 -7.31
C ASP A 68 -0.52 -18.73 -6.96
N GLU A 69 -1.43 -18.75 -5.98
CA GLU A 69 -2.15 -19.94 -5.55
C GLU A 69 -3.16 -20.42 -6.61
N ILE A 70 -3.92 -19.49 -7.19
CA ILE A 70 -4.92 -19.79 -8.23
C ILE A 70 -4.25 -20.39 -9.47
N ALA A 71 -3.17 -19.81 -9.96
CA ALA A 71 -2.44 -20.33 -11.12
C ALA A 71 -1.77 -21.68 -10.82
N ALA A 72 -1.27 -21.88 -9.59
CA ALA A 72 -0.73 -23.17 -9.16
C ALA A 72 -1.82 -24.24 -9.12
N SER A 73 -3.00 -23.92 -8.56
CA SER A 73 -4.12 -24.86 -8.50
C SER A 73 -4.61 -25.24 -9.90
N LEU A 74 -4.78 -24.26 -10.80
CA LEU A 74 -5.11 -24.51 -12.21
C LEU A 74 -4.09 -25.45 -12.87
N SER A 75 -2.80 -25.23 -12.63
CA SER A 75 -1.75 -26.10 -13.17
C SER A 75 -1.84 -27.53 -12.63
N PHE A 76 -2.20 -27.69 -11.35
CA PHE A 76 -2.33 -29.00 -10.71
C PHE A 76 -3.49 -29.80 -11.27
N HIS A 77 -4.65 -29.17 -11.44
CA HIS A 77 -5.84 -29.81 -12.04
C HIS A 77 -5.60 -30.22 -13.50
N ILE A 78 -5.00 -29.35 -14.31
CA ILE A 78 -4.67 -29.66 -15.71
C ILE A 78 -3.62 -30.78 -15.78
N ARG A 79 -2.61 -30.75 -14.91
CA ARG A 79 -1.60 -31.82 -14.82
C ARG A 79 -2.20 -33.14 -14.35
N GLY A 80 -3.25 -33.08 -13.54
CA GLY A 80 -4.07 -34.23 -13.12
C GLY A 80 -4.96 -34.81 -14.22
N GLY A 81 -4.94 -34.23 -15.43
CA GLY A 81 -5.69 -34.68 -16.59
C GLY A 81 -7.07 -34.05 -16.74
N GLN A 82 -7.43 -33.06 -15.91
CA GLN A 82 -8.68 -32.33 -16.10
C GLN A 82 -8.60 -31.40 -17.32
N MET A 83 -9.74 -31.25 -18.01
CA MET A 83 -9.87 -30.26 -19.07
C MET A 83 -9.78 -28.84 -18.48
N LEU A 84 -9.24 -27.89 -19.25
CA LEU A 84 -9.04 -26.50 -18.80
C LEU A 84 -10.33 -25.87 -18.21
N ILE A 85 -11.47 -26.12 -18.85
CA ILE A 85 -12.77 -25.57 -18.45
C ILE A 85 -13.19 -26.13 -17.08
N ASP A 86 -13.05 -27.45 -16.88
CA ASP A 86 -13.36 -28.11 -15.61
C ASP A 86 -12.41 -27.64 -14.51
N SER A 87 -11.12 -27.48 -14.82
CA SER A 87 -10.12 -26.92 -13.90
C SER A 87 -10.48 -25.50 -13.46
N ILE A 88 -10.96 -24.64 -14.37
CA ILE A 88 -11.41 -23.28 -14.04
C ILE A 88 -12.60 -23.31 -13.07
N ARG A 89 -13.56 -24.21 -13.29
CA ARG A 89 -14.72 -24.41 -12.39
C ARG A 89 -14.32 -24.99 -11.04
N ALA A 90 -13.42 -25.97 -11.02
CA ALA A 90 -12.92 -26.57 -9.80
C ALA A 90 -12.22 -25.52 -8.94
N VAL A 91 -11.29 -24.76 -9.53
CA VAL A 91 -10.57 -23.70 -8.83
C VAL A 91 -11.51 -22.58 -8.40
N SER A 92 -12.52 -22.19 -9.19
CA SER A 92 -13.47 -21.14 -8.77
C SER A 92 -14.20 -21.45 -7.46
N GLN A 93 -14.33 -22.74 -7.12
CA GLN A 93 -14.99 -23.22 -5.90
C GLN A 93 -14.04 -23.44 -4.71
N GLU A 94 -12.71 -23.40 -4.91
CA GLU A 94 -11.72 -23.63 -3.84
C GLU A 94 -11.70 -22.50 -2.80
N GLY A 95 -12.15 -21.30 -3.16
CA GLY A 95 -12.11 -20.16 -2.24
C GLY A 95 -13.07 -19.02 -2.58
N ALA A 96 -13.18 -18.07 -1.65
CA ALA A 96 -14.09 -16.91 -1.75
C ALA A 96 -13.37 -15.60 -2.16
N SER A 97 -12.12 -15.67 -2.60
CA SER A 97 -11.33 -14.48 -2.98
C SER A 97 -11.87 -13.81 -4.25
N LEU A 98 -11.48 -12.56 -4.51
CA LEU A 98 -11.88 -11.86 -5.74
C LEU A 98 -11.44 -12.62 -7.01
N GLY A 99 -10.28 -13.27 -6.99
CA GLY A 99 -9.79 -14.07 -8.12
C GLY A 99 -10.67 -15.28 -8.41
N HIS A 100 -11.10 -16.00 -7.37
CA HIS A 100 -12.05 -17.10 -7.51
C HIS A 100 -13.40 -16.62 -8.08
N LYS A 101 -13.91 -15.47 -7.61
CA LYS A 101 -15.12 -14.85 -8.17
C LYS A 101 -14.95 -14.43 -9.63
N MET A 102 -13.76 -14.02 -10.04
CA MET A 102 -13.45 -13.69 -11.43
C MET A 102 -13.44 -14.95 -12.32
N LEU A 103 -12.87 -16.06 -11.83
CA LEU A 103 -12.93 -17.34 -12.54
C LEU A 103 -14.36 -17.87 -12.65
N GLU A 104 -15.13 -17.79 -11.56
CA GLU A 104 -16.55 -18.17 -11.55
C GLU A 104 -17.34 -17.37 -12.58
N ARG A 105 -17.15 -16.06 -12.62
CA ARG A 105 -17.80 -15.21 -13.62
C ARG A 105 -17.35 -15.54 -15.05
N SER A 106 -16.10 -15.92 -15.24
CA SER A 106 -15.57 -16.32 -16.56
C SER A 106 -16.18 -17.64 -17.01
N HIS A 107 -16.35 -18.60 -16.09
CA HIS A 107 -17.04 -19.86 -16.35
C HIS A 107 -18.52 -19.65 -16.71
N GLN A 108 -19.23 -18.78 -15.97
CA GLN A 108 -20.63 -18.44 -16.29
C GLN A 108 -20.78 -17.80 -17.68
N LEU A 109 -19.83 -16.93 -18.08
CA LEU A 109 -19.80 -16.38 -19.43
C LEU A 109 -19.52 -17.46 -20.48
N TYR A 110 -18.68 -18.44 -20.16
CA TYR A 110 -18.45 -19.58 -21.04
C TYR A 110 -19.72 -20.42 -21.24
N GLU A 111 -20.47 -20.71 -20.18
CA GLU A 111 -21.77 -21.39 -20.26
C GLU A 111 -22.80 -20.61 -21.11
N SER A 112 -22.68 -19.29 -21.17
CA SER A 112 -23.51 -18.43 -22.03
C SER A 112 -23.12 -18.44 -23.52
N GLY A 113 -22.08 -19.20 -23.91
CA GLY A 113 -21.62 -19.34 -25.30
C GLY A 113 -20.43 -18.46 -25.68
N VAL A 114 -19.83 -17.74 -24.74
CA VAL A 114 -18.61 -16.96 -24.99
C VAL A 114 -17.38 -17.88 -24.97
N PRO A 115 -16.42 -17.77 -25.91
CA PRO A 115 -15.17 -18.52 -25.83
C PRO A 115 -14.42 -18.27 -24.51
N ILE A 116 -13.88 -19.32 -23.87
CA ILE A 116 -13.31 -19.24 -22.51
C ILE A 116 -12.18 -18.21 -22.37
N PHE A 117 -11.28 -18.11 -23.35
CA PHE A 117 -10.19 -17.13 -23.34
C PHE A 117 -10.72 -15.69 -23.42
N LYS A 118 -11.76 -15.47 -24.24
CA LYS A 118 -12.44 -14.17 -24.32
C LYS A 118 -13.22 -13.84 -23.04
N ALA A 119 -13.81 -14.85 -22.39
CA ALA A 119 -14.51 -14.69 -21.12
C ALA A 119 -13.54 -14.27 -20.00
N LEU A 120 -12.39 -14.93 -19.88
CA LEU A 120 -11.33 -14.58 -18.92
C LEU A 120 -10.81 -13.15 -19.15
N ASP A 121 -10.57 -12.78 -20.41
CA ASP A 121 -10.11 -11.43 -20.75
C ASP A 121 -11.17 -10.35 -20.41
N MET A 122 -12.45 -10.58 -20.75
CA MET A 122 -13.54 -9.66 -20.42
C MET A 122 -13.73 -9.44 -18.91
N VAL A 123 -13.54 -10.50 -18.11
CA VAL A 123 -13.63 -10.37 -16.64
C VAL A 123 -12.40 -9.67 -16.06
N SER A 124 -11.22 -9.90 -16.64
CA SER A 124 -9.98 -9.21 -16.24
C SER A 124 -9.99 -7.72 -16.59
N GLY A 125 -10.73 -7.33 -17.64
CA GLY A 125 -10.72 -5.97 -18.19
C GLY A 125 -9.44 -5.63 -18.95
N GLY A 126 -8.69 -6.64 -19.41
CA GLY A 126 -7.43 -6.51 -20.15
C GLY A 126 -6.23 -6.10 -19.30
N GLN A 127 -6.33 -6.15 -17.98
CA GLN A 127 -5.28 -5.73 -17.06
C GLN A 127 -5.10 -6.70 -15.89
N GLY A 128 -3.89 -6.69 -15.32
CA GLY A 128 -3.52 -7.47 -14.14
C GLY A 128 -3.25 -8.95 -14.42
N GLU A 129 -3.16 -9.73 -13.35
CA GLU A 129 -2.66 -11.10 -13.40
C GLU A 129 -3.62 -12.06 -14.12
N LEU A 130 -4.94 -11.86 -14.02
CA LEU A 130 -5.92 -12.65 -14.77
C LEU A 130 -5.78 -12.46 -16.29
N ALA A 131 -5.54 -11.22 -16.73
CA ALA A 131 -5.30 -10.92 -18.14
C ALA A 131 -4.01 -11.63 -18.61
N MET A 132 -2.96 -11.59 -17.79
CA MET A 132 -1.71 -12.32 -18.07
C MET A 132 -1.94 -13.84 -18.18
N ILE A 133 -2.74 -14.43 -17.28
CA ILE A 133 -3.12 -15.85 -17.35
C ILE A 133 -3.90 -16.11 -18.63
N SER A 134 -4.91 -15.28 -18.95
CA SER A 134 -5.76 -15.43 -20.12
C SER A 134 -4.95 -15.41 -21.42
N SER A 135 -4.14 -14.38 -21.63
CA SER A 135 -3.31 -14.26 -22.83
C SER A 135 -2.28 -15.38 -22.94
N ALA A 136 -1.67 -15.78 -21.82
CA ALA A 136 -0.69 -16.86 -21.84
C ALA A 136 -1.33 -18.23 -22.13
N LEU A 137 -2.54 -18.48 -21.63
CA LEU A 137 -3.31 -19.68 -21.95
C LEU A 137 -3.78 -19.69 -23.41
N GLU A 138 -4.25 -18.55 -23.93
CA GLU A 138 -4.64 -18.40 -25.33
C GLU A 138 -3.45 -18.71 -26.25
N ILE A 139 -2.30 -18.05 -26.03
CA ILE A 139 -1.06 -18.30 -26.79
C ILE A 139 -0.61 -19.76 -26.65
N GLY A 140 -0.62 -20.30 -25.43
CA GLY A 140 -0.20 -21.66 -25.13
C GLY A 140 -1.09 -22.73 -25.77
N SER A 141 -2.39 -22.46 -25.87
CA SER A 141 -3.36 -23.36 -26.51
C SER A 141 -3.16 -23.45 -28.02
N ILE A 142 -2.81 -22.34 -28.68
CA ILE A 142 -2.54 -22.29 -30.13
C ILE A 142 -1.23 -22.99 -30.48
N THR A 143 -0.23 -22.89 -29.59
CA THR A 143 1.08 -23.53 -29.80
C THR A 143 1.11 -25.02 -29.42
N GLY A 144 0.05 -25.54 -28.79
CA GLY A 144 -0.06 -26.95 -28.41
C GLY A 144 0.93 -27.40 -27.33
N GLY A 145 1.48 -26.46 -26.55
CA GLY A 145 2.44 -26.74 -25.48
C GLY A 145 1.79 -27.32 -24.22
N ASP A 146 2.61 -27.64 -23.22
CA ASP A 146 2.13 -28.06 -21.90
C ASP A 146 1.57 -26.85 -21.12
N LEU A 147 0.24 -26.70 -21.15
CA LEU A 147 -0.49 -25.65 -20.42
C LEU A 147 -0.26 -25.72 -18.91
N ALA A 148 -0.11 -26.91 -18.35
CA ALA A 148 0.16 -27.07 -16.92
C ALA A 148 1.54 -26.54 -16.55
N ALA A 149 2.57 -26.88 -17.34
CA ALA A 149 3.91 -26.33 -17.15
C ALA A 149 3.95 -24.81 -17.35
N LEU A 150 3.17 -24.27 -18.29
CA LEU A 150 3.06 -22.82 -18.52
C LEU A 150 2.43 -22.12 -17.31
N LEU A 151 1.29 -22.61 -16.80
CA LEU A 151 0.63 -22.06 -15.62
C LEU A 151 1.50 -22.16 -14.36
N TRP A 152 2.26 -23.25 -14.20
CA TRP A 152 3.23 -23.40 -13.12
C TRP A 152 4.36 -22.36 -13.18
N ARG A 153 4.85 -22.03 -14.38
CA ARG A 153 5.85 -20.96 -14.54
C ARG A 153 5.28 -19.58 -14.20
N ILE A 154 4.01 -19.34 -14.55
CA ILE A 154 3.29 -18.10 -14.24
C ILE A 154 3.06 -17.99 -12.73
N SER A 155 2.61 -19.06 -12.07
CA SER A 155 2.42 -19.08 -10.61
C SER A 155 3.72 -18.75 -9.87
N GLU A 156 4.84 -19.33 -10.30
CA GLU A 156 6.16 -19.04 -9.74
C GLU A 156 6.57 -17.58 -9.98
N THR A 157 6.20 -17.00 -11.12
CA THR A 157 6.46 -15.59 -11.43
C THR A 157 5.64 -14.67 -10.53
N PHE A 158 4.35 -14.96 -10.31
CA PHE A 158 3.51 -14.20 -9.37
C PHE A 158 4.01 -14.33 -7.94
N ARG A 159 4.41 -15.53 -7.51
CA ARG A 159 4.98 -15.77 -6.19
C ARG A 159 6.26 -14.96 -5.98
N LYS A 160 7.17 -14.96 -6.96
CA LYS A 160 8.39 -14.13 -6.94
C LYS A 160 8.07 -12.65 -6.83
N ARG A 161 7.12 -12.13 -7.63
CA ARG A 161 6.68 -10.74 -7.55
C ARG A 161 6.14 -10.38 -6.16
N ARG A 162 5.31 -11.25 -5.59
CA ARG A 162 4.75 -11.07 -4.25
C ARG A 162 5.83 -11.06 -3.16
N LEU A 163 6.79 -11.98 -3.22
CA LEU A 163 7.91 -12.04 -2.28
C LEU A 163 8.80 -10.80 -2.38
N LEU A 164 9.14 -10.39 -3.61
CA LEU A 164 9.91 -9.16 -3.85
C LEU A 164 9.22 -7.93 -3.28
N HIS A 165 7.90 -7.79 -3.46
CA HIS A 165 7.14 -6.70 -2.86
C HIS A 165 7.14 -6.77 -1.32
N GLY A 166 7.06 -7.97 -0.75
CA GLY A 166 7.20 -8.20 0.69
C GLY A 166 8.57 -7.75 1.22
N GLU A 167 9.64 -8.14 0.54
CA GLU A 167 11.01 -7.76 0.88
C GLU A 167 11.24 -6.25 0.77
N ILE A 168 10.75 -5.61 -0.30
CA ILE A 168 10.83 -4.16 -0.49
C ILE A 168 10.09 -3.46 0.65
N ASN A 169 8.88 -3.90 0.99
CA ASN A 169 8.09 -3.32 2.07
C ASN A 169 8.77 -3.48 3.44
N ALA A 170 9.38 -4.64 3.70
CA ALA A 170 10.13 -4.88 4.94
C ALA A 170 11.35 -3.94 5.04
N LYS A 171 12.16 -3.84 3.97
CA LYS A 171 13.33 -2.94 3.91
C LYS A 171 12.94 -1.46 4.02
N LEU A 172 11.82 -1.07 3.41
CA LEU A 172 11.29 0.28 3.54
C LEU A 172 10.78 0.57 4.95
N SER A 173 10.24 -0.43 5.67
CA SER A 173 9.80 -0.26 7.05
C SER A 173 10.96 0.09 7.98
N GLU A 174 12.11 -0.57 7.83
CA GLU A 174 13.33 -0.24 8.56
C GLU A 174 13.80 1.19 8.25
N SER A 175 13.86 1.54 6.97
CA SER A 175 14.24 2.88 6.51
C SER A 175 13.30 3.97 7.04
N LYS A 176 11.98 3.68 7.09
CA LYS A 176 10.96 4.58 7.66
C LYS A 176 11.16 4.81 9.16
N MET A 177 11.50 3.76 9.92
CA MET A 177 11.74 3.89 11.36
C MET A 177 12.96 4.78 11.64
N THR A 178 14.05 4.57 10.91
CA THR A 178 15.27 5.39 11.00
C THR A 178 14.99 6.84 10.59
N ALA A 179 14.19 7.06 9.53
CA ALA A 179 13.77 8.40 9.12
C ALA A 179 13.01 9.16 10.22
N ILE A 180 12.11 8.48 10.94
CA ILE A 180 11.38 9.07 12.08
C ILE A 180 12.34 9.42 13.22
N LEU A 181 13.26 8.52 13.56
CA LEU A 181 14.25 8.75 14.62
C LEU A 181 15.13 9.98 14.32
N LEU A 182 15.70 10.05 13.12
CA LEU A 182 16.54 11.20 12.70
C LEU A 182 15.74 12.51 12.68
N SER A 183 14.49 12.46 12.21
CA SER A 183 13.62 13.65 12.17
C SER A 183 13.25 14.14 13.57
N SER A 184 13.15 13.24 14.55
CA SER A 184 12.84 13.57 15.95
C SER A 184 14.05 14.09 16.74
N LEU A 185 15.28 13.89 16.26
CA LEU A 185 16.51 14.21 17.01
C LEU A 185 16.61 15.69 17.42
N PRO A 186 16.31 16.68 16.55
CA PRO A 186 16.46 18.09 16.90
C PRO A 186 15.48 18.55 17.98
N TRP A 187 14.29 17.94 18.02
CA TRP A 187 13.30 18.18 19.07
C TRP A 187 13.77 17.65 20.42
N LEU A 188 14.38 16.46 20.43
CA LEU A 188 14.97 15.88 21.64
C LEU A 188 16.11 16.75 22.18
N ILE A 189 17.02 17.19 21.31
CA ILE A 189 18.13 18.08 21.68
C ILE A 189 17.59 19.44 22.17
N GLY A 190 16.60 19.99 21.49
CA GLY A 190 15.94 21.24 21.91
C GLY A 190 15.33 21.12 23.30
N PHE A 191 14.64 20.02 23.58
CA PHE A 191 14.04 19.75 24.89
C PHE A 191 15.08 19.56 26.00
N LEU A 192 16.15 18.81 25.74
CA LEU A 192 17.26 18.63 26.69
C LEU A 192 17.95 19.95 27.00
N THR A 193 18.17 20.79 25.99
CA THR A 193 18.79 22.11 26.16
C THR A 193 17.89 23.05 26.99
N PHE A 194 16.58 23.00 26.77
CA PHE A 194 15.60 23.74 27.58
C PHE A 194 15.65 23.32 29.06
N LYS A 195 15.78 22.03 29.35
CA LYS A 195 15.90 21.52 30.72
C LYS A 195 17.25 21.84 31.37
N ALA A 196 18.34 21.81 30.61
CA ALA A 196 19.68 22.02 31.14
C ALA A 196 19.93 23.47 31.55
N ASP A 197 19.58 24.45 30.70
CA ASP A 197 19.80 25.88 30.96
C ASP A 197 18.65 26.74 30.36
N PRO A 198 17.52 26.91 31.09
CA PRO A 198 16.37 27.64 30.56
C PRO A 198 16.67 29.11 30.26
N LYS A 199 17.61 29.74 30.98
CA LYS A 199 18.03 31.13 30.72
C LYS A 199 18.73 31.30 29.37
N ARG A 200 19.58 30.34 28.96
CA ARG A 200 20.27 30.38 27.66
C ARG A 200 19.31 30.10 26.51
N PHE A 201 18.38 29.16 26.71
CA PHE A 201 17.34 28.88 25.73
C PHE A 201 16.41 30.07 25.51
N ALA A 202 16.04 30.79 26.57
CA ALA A 202 15.27 32.03 26.47
C ALA A 202 16.03 33.12 25.69
N MET A 203 17.35 33.25 25.87
CA MET A 203 18.17 34.21 25.14
C MET A 203 18.17 33.96 23.63
N LEU A 204 18.19 32.69 23.19
CA LEU A 204 18.05 32.29 21.78
C LEU A 204 16.71 32.74 21.18
N LEU A 205 15.64 32.76 21.98
CA LEU A 205 14.30 33.17 21.56
C LEU A 205 14.07 34.68 21.65
N THR A 206 14.80 35.42 22.49
CA THR A 206 14.60 36.86 22.68
C THR A 206 15.51 37.69 21.79
N ASP A 207 16.78 37.29 21.64
CA ASP A 207 17.80 38.07 20.95
C ASP A 207 17.64 38.03 19.41
N ALA A 208 17.99 39.12 18.73
CA ALA A 208 17.84 39.25 17.28
C ALA A 208 18.76 38.28 16.52
N GLN A 209 19.98 38.06 17.03
CA GLN A 209 20.93 37.11 16.45
C GLN A 209 20.48 35.66 16.70
N GLY A 210 19.98 35.35 17.91
CA GLY A 210 19.45 34.04 18.27
C GLY A 210 18.27 33.60 17.39
N LYS A 211 17.31 34.50 17.15
CA LYS A 211 16.17 34.25 16.25
C LYS A 211 16.59 33.95 14.82
N PHE A 212 17.60 34.68 14.31
CA PHE A 212 18.11 34.46 12.95
C PHE A 212 18.76 33.08 12.79
N LEU A 213 19.60 32.68 13.76
CA LEU A 213 20.23 31.35 13.77
C LEU A 213 19.20 30.23 13.87
N LEU A 214 18.26 30.33 14.83
CA LEU A 214 17.17 29.36 14.98
C LEU A 214 16.34 29.25 13.70
N SER A 215 16.09 30.37 13.01
CA SER A 215 15.33 30.38 11.78
C SER A 215 16.03 29.59 10.67
N ILE A 216 17.34 29.76 10.51
CA ILE A 216 18.14 29.03 9.51
C ILE A 216 18.20 27.55 9.85
N SER A 217 18.46 27.20 11.12
CA SER A 217 18.51 25.81 11.56
C SER A 217 17.19 25.07 11.34
N PHE A 218 16.06 25.72 11.63
CA PHE A 218 14.74 25.15 11.40
C PHE A 218 14.45 24.96 9.90
N LEU A 219 14.79 25.94 9.06
CA LEU A 219 14.62 25.82 7.60
C LEU A 219 15.45 24.68 7.02
N LEU A 220 16.70 24.55 7.46
CA LEU A 220 17.59 23.48 7.00
C LEU A 220 17.10 22.09 7.46
N TRP A 221 16.64 21.99 8.71
CA TRP A 221 16.01 20.77 9.22
C TRP A 221 14.76 20.40 8.41
N ALA A 222 13.86 21.36 8.21
CA ALA A 222 12.62 21.16 7.45
C ALA A 222 12.91 20.71 6.02
N PHE A 223 13.90 21.32 5.36
CA PHE A 223 14.35 20.91 4.04
C PHE A 223 14.85 19.46 4.02
N GLY A 224 15.63 19.06 5.03
CA GLY A 224 16.08 17.68 5.19
C GLY A 224 14.91 16.69 5.33
N VAL A 225 13.91 17.00 6.17
CA VAL A 225 12.73 16.17 6.35
C VAL A 225 11.94 16.03 5.05
N ILE A 226 11.77 17.13 4.28
CA ILE A 226 11.09 17.11 2.99
C ILE A 226 11.79 16.16 2.01
N ILE A 227 13.12 16.19 1.93
CA ILE A 227 13.90 15.31 1.04
C ILE A 227 13.70 13.83 1.43
N ILE A 228 13.75 13.51 2.72
CA ILE A 228 13.59 12.14 3.22
C ILE A 228 12.20 11.61 2.81
N VAL A 229 11.15 12.39 3.02
CA VAL A 229 9.77 12.01 2.66
C VAL A 229 9.60 11.85 1.15
N PHE A 230 10.16 12.78 0.36
CA PHE A 230 10.11 12.69 -1.10
C PHE A 230 10.77 11.40 -1.60
N CYS A 231 11.93 11.04 -1.03
CA CYS A 231 12.64 9.82 -1.35
C CYS A 231 11.80 8.56 -1.02
N LEU A 232 11.21 8.50 0.18
CA LEU A 232 10.37 7.37 0.59
C LEU A 232 9.10 7.20 -0.25
N LYS A 233 8.49 8.32 -0.67
CA LYS A 233 7.31 8.30 -1.55
C LYS A 233 7.64 7.79 -2.95
N SER A 234 8.83 8.11 -3.46
CA SER A 234 9.28 7.67 -4.79
C SER A 234 9.51 6.16 -4.87
N ILE A 235 9.99 5.53 -3.79
CA ILE A 235 10.30 4.09 -3.76
C ILE A 235 9.04 3.24 -3.45
N SER A 236 7.98 3.87 -2.93
CA SER A 236 6.74 3.16 -2.61
C SER A 236 6.15 2.57 -3.89
N VAL A 237 6.17 1.25 -4.00
CA VAL A 237 5.68 0.52 -5.17
C VAL A 237 4.23 0.97 -5.41
N PRO A 238 3.90 1.52 -6.59
CA PRO A 238 2.52 1.90 -6.88
C PRO A 238 1.67 0.65 -6.68
N LYS A 239 0.69 0.72 -5.78
CA LYS A 239 -0.35 -0.30 -5.70
C LYS A 239 -0.89 -0.44 -7.11
N VAL A 240 -0.85 -1.64 -7.67
CA VAL A 240 -1.48 -1.97 -8.94
C VAL A 240 -2.99 -1.85 -8.70
N GLY A 241 -3.46 -0.60 -8.71
CA GLY A 241 -4.86 -0.26 -8.63
C GLY A 241 -5.45 -0.66 -9.96
N TYR A 242 -6.25 -1.73 -9.96
CA TYR A 242 -7.09 -2.10 -11.07
C TYR A 242 -7.95 -0.89 -11.46
N ASN A 243 -7.49 -0.15 -12.47
CA ASN A 243 -8.19 1.02 -12.94
C ASN A 243 -9.45 0.52 -13.64
N ARG A 244 -10.61 0.82 -13.05
CA ARG A 244 -11.94 0.40 -13.48
C ARG A 244 -12.40 1.16 -14.73
N ALA A 245 -11.46 1.51 -15.63
CA ALA A 245 -11.59 2.48 -16.71
C ALA A 245 -11.72 1.87 -18.12
N SER A 246 -11.99 0.56 -18.24
CA SER A 246 -12.29 -0.07 -19.54
C SER A 246 -13.76 -0.47 -19.72
N ARG A 247 -14.70 0.10 -18.94
CA ARG A 247 -16.14 0.12 -19.35
C ARG A 247 -16.33 1.04 -20.58
N ARG A 248 -15.71 0.72 -21.73
CA ARG A 248 -16.32 1.07 -23.01
C ARG A 248 -17.33 -0.02 -23.30
N LYS A 249 -18.60 0.36 -23.25
CA LYS A 249 -19.70 -0.45 -23.77
C LYS A 249 -19.32 -0.90 -25.19
N PRO A 250 -19.57 -2.16 -25.59
CA PRO A 250 -19.60 -2.46 -27.02
C PRO A 250 -20.70 -1.59 -27.62
N GLU A 251 -20.33 -0.69 -28.53
CA GLU A 251 -21.28 -0.10 -29.46
C GLU A 251 -21.82 -1.26 -30.28
N VAL A 252 -23.07 -1.61 -30.02
CA VAL A 252 -23.86 -2.49 -30.84
C VAL A 252 -24.16 -1.71 -32.12
N ASN A 253 -23.63 -2.16 -33.24
CA ASN A 253 -24.10 -1.84 -34.58
C ASN A 253 -24.13 -3.14 -35.38
#